data_AF-A0A961V608-F1
#
_entry.id   AF-A0A961V608-F1
#
_cell.length_a   1.000
_cell.length_b   1.000
_cell.length_c   1.000
_cell.angle_alpha   90.00
_cell.angle_beta   90.00
_cell.angle_gamma   90.00
#
_symmetry.space_group_name_H-M   'P 1'
#
loop_
_entity.id
_entity.type
_entity.pdbx_description
1 polymer ?
#
loop_
_entity_poly.entity_id
_entity_poly.type
_entity_poly.pdbx_seq_one_letter_code
_entity_poly.pdbx_strand_id
1 'polypeptide(L)'
;MTADTQRAADRRRPSPAKWLVVALPYLWLFVLFLIPFAIVIKISFSLTAIAQPPYTPVLDLSAGLAGLIEAFKEFTVENYVWLTEDSLYFWAYISSIEIALVSTALVLLVGY
;
A
#
# COMPACT_ATOMS: atom_id res chain seq x y z
N MET A 1 -61.07 -3.47 5.08
CA MET A 1 -60.02 -3.84 6.05
C MET A 1 -58.96 -4.75 5.38
N THR A 2 -58.37 -4.33 4.25
CA THR A 2 -57.33 -5.12 3.54
C THR A 2 -56.33 -4.28 2.73
N ALA A 3 -56.46 -2.94 2.66
CA ALA A 3 -55.57 -2.09 1.86
C ALA A 3 -54.28 -1.65 2.60
N ASP A 4 -54.27 -1.68 3.94
CA ASP A 4 -53.11 -1.24 4.74
C ASP A 4 -51.97 -2.27 4.78
N THR A 5 -52.23 -3.54 4.45
CA THR A 5 -51.21 -4.60 4.52
C THR A 5 -50.27 -4.58 3.32
N GLN A 6 -50.61 -3.90 2.21
CA GLN A 6 -49.77 -3.86 1.01
C GLN A 6 -48.72 -2.75 1.00
N ARG A 7 -48.78 -1.77 1.92
CA ARG A 7 -47.80 -0.66 1.98
C ARG A 7 -46.52 -0.99 2.74
N ALA A 8 -46.45 -2.11 3.44
CA ALA A 8 -45.38 -2.40 4.39
C ALA A 8 -44.14 -3.13 3.81
N ALA A 9 -44.11 -3.47 2.52
CA ALA A 9 -43.05 -4.35 2.00
C ALA A 9 -42.53 -4.02 0.59
N ASP A 10 -42.57 -2.75 0.15
CA ASP A 10 -41.68 -2.32 -0.95
C ASP A 10 -40.25 -2.19 -0.40
N ARG A 11 -39.64 -3.35 -0.12
CA ARG A 11 -38.22 -3.47 0.21
C ARG A 11 -37.47 -3.23 -1.10
N ARG A 12 -37.34 -1.95 -1.48
CA ARG A 12 -36.52 -1.50 -2.60
C ARG A 12 -35.15 -2.13 -2.46
N ARG A 13 -34.90 -3.21 -3.20
CA ARG A 13 -33.58 -3.82 -3.29
C ARG A 13 -32.63 -2.72 -3.77
N PRO A 14 -31.52 -2.45 -3.08
CA PRO A 14 -30.59 -1.43 -3.54
C PRO A 14 -30.18 -1.79 -4.97
N SER A 15 -30.42 -0.87 -5.91
CA SER A 15 -30.09 -1.13 -7.30
C SER A 15 -28.57 -1.25 -7.42
N PRO A 16 -28.05 -2.28 -8.13
CA PRO A 16 -26.61 -2.46 -8.31
C PRO A 16 -25.95 -1.23 -8.95
N ALA A 17 -26.71 -0.45 -9.73
CA ALA A 17 -26.28 0.82 -10.29
C ALA A 17 -25.85 1.86 -9.23
N LYS A 18 -26.52 1.93 -8.07
CA LYS A 18 -26.13 2.86 -6.99
C LYS A 18 -24.78 2.47 -6.37
N TRP A 19 -24.53 1.18 -6.22
CA TRP A 19 -23.25 0.67 -5.74
C TRP A 19 -22.13 0.96 -6.73
N LEU A 20 -22.39 0.82 -8.03
CA LEU A 20 -21.39 1.07 -9.07
C LEU A 20 -20.95 2.54 -9.11
N VAL A 21 -21.89 3.48 -8.92
CA VAL A 21 -21.61 4.92 -8.85
C VAL A 21 -20.70 5.29 -7.68
N VAL A 22 -20.82 4.58 -6.55
CA VAL A 22 -19.96 4.78 -5.38
C VAL A 22 -18.64 4.03 -5.54
N ALA A 23 -18.69 2.78 -5.99
CA ALA A 23 -17.51 1.91 -6.09
C ALA A 23 -16.48 2.43 -7.10
N LEU A 24 -16.91 3.03 -8.21
CA LEU A 24 -16.01 3.50 -9.26
C LEU A 24 -15.00 4.56 -8.75
N PRO A 25 -15.39 5.67 -8.11
CA PRO A 25 -14.43 6.64 -7.58
C PRO A 25 -13.57 6.06 -6.45
N TYR A 26 -14.11 5.18 -5.59
CA TYR A 26 -13.29 4.52 -4.57
C TYR A 26 -12.28 3.56 -5.15
N LEU A 27 -12.63 2.80 -6.19
CA LEU A 27 -11.71 1.91 -6.89
C LEU A 27 -10.60 2.72 -7.56
N TRP A 28 -10.95 3.87 -8.16
CA TRP A 28 -9.97 4.79 -8.72
C TRP A 28 -8.97 5.29 -7.67
N LEU A 29 -9.47 5.78 -6.53
CA LEU A 29 -8.62 6.21 -5.41
C LEU A 29 -7.78 5.06 -4.87
N PHE A 30 -8.35 3.86 -4.74
CA PHE A 30 -7.66 2.67 -4.27
C PHE A 30 -6.50 2.28 -5.18
N VAL A 31 -6.72 2.25 -6.50
CA VAL A 31 -5.68 1.93 -7.49
C VAL A 31 -4.59 3.00 -7.47
N LEU A 32 -4.94 4.29 -7.49
CA LEU A 32 -3.96 5.36 -7.43
C LEU A 32 -3.19 5.41 -6.12
N PHE A 33 -3.83 5.02 -5.02
CA PHE A 33 -3.17 4.87 -3.73
C PHE A 33 -2.19 3.68 -3.77
N LEU A 34 -2.61 2.52 -4.27
CA LEU A 34 -1.85 1.28 -4.17
C LEU A 34 -0.68 1.17 -5.16
N ILE A 35 -0.80 1.73 -6.36
CA ILE A 35 0.27 1.68 -7.39
C ILE A 35 1.62 2.20 -6.84
N PRO A 36 1.70 3.39 -6.22
CA PRO A 36 2.92 3.88 -5.59
C PRO A 36 3.53 2.90 -4.58
N PHE A 37 2.72 2.29 -3.71
CA PHE A 37 3.21 1.31 -2.73
C PHE A 37 3.74 0.06 -3.41
N ALA A 38 3.06 -0.45 -4.44
CA ALA A 38 3.53 -1.61 -5.20
C ALA A 38 4.90 -1.33 -5.87
N ILE A 39 5.11 -0.12 -6.36
CA ILE A 39 6.41 0.31 -6.91
C ILE A 39 7.49 0.35 -5.82
N VAL A 40 7.19 0.93 -4.66
CA VAL A 40 8.14 1.00 -3.52
C VAL A 40 8.50 -0.41 -3.04
N ILE A 41 7.51 -1.30 -2.90
CA ILE A 41 7.73 -2.71 -2.53
C ILE A 41 8.63 -3.39 -3.57
N LYS A 42 8.36 -3.24 -4.87
CA LYS A 42 9.22 -3.83 -5.90
C LYS A 42 10.68 -3.36 -5.75
N ILE A 43 10.88 -2.05 -5.57
CA ILE A 43 12.22 -1.46 -5.48
C ILE A 43 12.91 -1.86 -4.18
N SER A 44 12.20 -2.01 -3.06
CA SER A 44 12.80 -2.37 -1.78
C SER A 44 13.44 -3.76 -1.77
N PHE A 45 12.94 -4.69 -2.60
CA PHE A 45 13.54 -6.00 -2.83
C PHE A 45 14.56 -6.03 -4.00
N SER A 46 14.75 -4.91 -4.71
CA SER A 46 15.69 -4.80 -5.83
C SER A 46 17.06 -4.32 -5.36
N LEU A 47 18.13 -4.71 -6.06
CA LEU A 47 19.48 -4.20 -5.80
C LEU A 47 19.77 -2.96 -6.63
N THR A 48 20.59 -2.05 -6.10
CA THR A 48 21.07 -0.89 -6.86
C THR A 48 22.06 -1.34 -7.93
N ALA A 49 21.87 -0.89 -9.16
CA ALA A 49 22.75 -1.22 -10.28
C ALA A 49 23.23 0.05 -10.99
N ILE A 50 24.44 0.01 -11.52
CA ILE A 50 24.98 1.06 -12.41
C ILE A 50 24.35 0.86 -13.80
N ALA A 51 23.06 1.14 -13.92
CA ALA A 51 22.27 0.98 -15.13
C ALA A 51 21.12 2.01 -15.16
N GLN A 52 20.41 2.09 -16.28
CA GLN A 52 19.13 2.79 -16.37
C GLN A 52 18.03 1.79 -16.73
N PRO A 53 17.01 1.58 -15.88
CA PRO A 53 16.82 2.11 -14.52
C PRO A 53 17.91 1.70 -13.49
N PRO A 54 18.15 2.48 -12.42
CA PRO A 54 19.24 2.24 -11.45
C PRO A 54 18.93 1.14 -10.43
N TYR A 55 18.22 0.09 -10.85
CA TYR A 55 17.88 -1.05 -10.01
C TYR A 55 17.73 -2.31 -10.86
N THR A 56 18.00 -3.47 -10.25
CA THR A 56 17.75 -4.79 -10.83
C THR A 56 16.98 -5.64 -9.84
N PRO A 57 16.00 -6.44 -10.28
CA PRO A 57 15.61 -6.74 -11.66
C PRO A 57 14.65 -5.71 -12.30
N VAL A 58 14.71 -5.57 -13.63
CA VAL A 58 13.71 -4.83 -14.41
C VAL A 58 12.73 -5.82 -15.03
N LEU A 59 11.45 -5.72 -14.65
CA LEU A 59 10.40 -6.57 -15.20
C LEU A 59 10.15 -6.22 -16.66
N ASP A 60 10.65 -7.05 -17.57
CA ASP A 60 10.37 -6.97 -19.00
C ASP A 60 9.26 -7.96 -19.37
N LEU A 61 8.06 -7.42 -19.59
CA LEU A 61 6.90 -8.20 -20.03
C LEU A 61 7.07 -8.79 -21.44
N SER A 62 7.98 -8.24 -22.26
CA SER A 62 8.25 -8.75 -23.61
C SER A 62 9.07 -10.05 -23.60
N ALA A 63 9.80 -10.32 -22.51
CA ALA A 63 10.55 -11.56 -22.28
C ALA A 63 9.65 -12.77 -21.89
N GLY A 64 8.34 -12.56 -21.78
CA GLY A 64 7.36 -13.60 -21.47
C GLY A 64 7.44 -14.13 -20.03
N LEU A 65 6.73 -15.24 -19.77
CA LEU A 65 6.61 -15.80 -18.42
C LEU A 65 7.96 -16.26 -17.84
N ALA A 66 8.86 -16.79 -18.68
CA ALA A 66 10.19 -17.19 -18.25
C ALA A 66 11.01 -15.99 -17.75
N GLY A 67 11.04 -14.88 -18.50
CA GLY A 67 11.73 -13.65 -18.08
C GLY A 67 11.18 -13.06 -16.78
N LEU A 68 9.85 -13.13 -16.59
CA LEU A 68 9.24 -12.73 -15.31
C LEU A 68 9.72 -13.61 -14.15
N ILE A 69 9.74 -14.93 -14.32
CA ILE A 69 10.20 -15.86 -13.27
C ILE A 69 11.68 -15.62 -12.93
N GLU A 70 12.53 -15.37 -13.93
CA GLU A 70 13.94 -15.05 -13.68
C GLU A 70 14.10 -13.75 -12.91
N ALA A 71 13.41 -12.68 -13.32
CA ALA A 71 13.42 -11.42 -12.60
C ALA A 71 12.99 -11.62 -11.13
N PHE A 72 11.93 -12.37 -10.85
CA PHE A 72 11.49 -12.62 -9.47
C PHE A 72 12.53 -13.35 -8.60
N LYS A 73 13.46 -14.12 -9.20
CA LYS A 73 14.54 -14.79 -8.45
C LYS A 73 15.67 -13.85 -8.03
N GLU A 74 15.82 -12.71 -8.71
CA GLU A 74 16.83 -11.71 -8.36
C GLU A 74 16.42 -10.84 -7.17
N PHE A 75 15.14 -10.86 -6.78
CA PHE A 75 14.69 -10.15 -5.59
C PHE A 75 15.34 -10.70 -4.31
N THR A 76 15.80 -9.78 -3.46
CA THR A 76 16.54 -10.09 -2.24
C THR A 76 16.08 -9.22 -1.09
N VAL A 77 16.31 -9.71 0.14
CA VAL A 77 16.06 -8.97 1.39
C VAL A 77 17.30 -8.23 1.91
N GLU A 78 18.40 -8.27 1.17
CA GLU A 78 19.71 -7.72 1.58
C GLU A 78 19.63 -6.24 1.99
N ASN A 79 18.87 -5.41 1.26
CA ASN A 79 18.64 -4.01 1.64
C ASN A 79 18.08 -3.86 3.06
N TYR A 80 17.19 -4.76 3.48
CA TYR A 80 16.60 -4.72 4.82
C TYR A 80 17.60 -5.15 5.90
N VAL A 81 18.45 -6.14 5.61
CA VAL A 81 19.52 -6.56 6.51
C VAL A 81 20.51 -5.40 6.69
N TRP A 82 20.90 -4.77 5.59
CA TRP A 82 21.81 -3.62 5.61
C TRP A 82 21.28 -2.47 6.47
N LEU A 83 19.98 -2.16 6.41
CA LEU A 83 19.36 -1.15 7.27
C LEU A 83 19.49 -1.45 8.77
N THR A 84 19.56 -2.73 9.16
CA THR A 84 19.72 -3.12 10.58
C THR A 84 21.16 -3.10 11.06
N GLU A 85 22.12 -3.17 10.14
CA GLU A 85 23.55 -3.15 10.45
C GLU A 85 24.11 -1.72 10.45
N ASP A 86 23.44 -0.79 9.78
CA ASP A 86 23.84 0.61 9.75
C ASP A 86 23.46 1.34 11.05
N SER A 87 24.49 1.71 11.81
CA SER A 87 24.34 2.47 13.06
C SER A 87 23.56 3.78 12.89
N LEU A 88 23.70 4.48 11.77
CA LEU A 88 23.00 5.75 11.53
C LEU A 88 21.50 5.52 11.42
N TYR A 89 21.08 4.48 10.69
CA TYR A 89 19.68 4.12 10.54
C TYR A 89 19.08 3.66 11.88
N PHE A 90 19.82 2.87 12.66
CA PHE A 90 19.38 2.47 13.99
C PHE A 90 19.13 3.67 14.91
N TRP A 91 20.07 4.61 14.99
CA TRP A 91 19.92 5.81 15.81
C TRP A 91 18.78 6.72 15.33
N ALA A 92 18.63 6.89 14.02
CA ALA A 92 17.53 7.66 13.44
C ALA A 92 16.15 7.04 13.77
N TYR A 93 16.06 5.71 13.78
CA TYR A 93 14.84 4.98 14.14
C TYR A 93 14.45 5.21 15.60
N ILE A 94 15.39 5.05 16.54
CA ILE A 94 15.14 5.27 17.97
C ILE A 94 14.76 6.73 18.25
N SER A 95 15.48 7.69 17.68
CA SER A 95 15.17 9.12 17.83
C SER A 95 13.76 9.45 17.33
N SER A 96 13.32 8.85 16.23
CA SER A 96 11.96 9.03 15.71
C SER A 96 10.89 8.50 16.68
N ILE A 97 11.14 7.35 17.30
CA ILE A 97 10.23 6.78 18.31
C ILE A 97 10.15 7.67 19.54
N GLU A 98 11.30 8.13 20.06
CA GLU A 98 11.35 9.02 21.22
C GLU A 98 10.56 10.31 20.96
N ILE A 99 10.79 10.95 19.81
CA ILE A 99 10.06 12.16 19.42
C ILE A 99 8.57 11.90 19.30
N ALA A 100 8.16 10.80 18.65
CA ALA A 100 6.76 10.45 18.49
C ALA A 100 6.07 10.19 19.84
N LEU A 101 6.73 9.47 20.74
CA LEU A 101 6.20 9.18 22.08
C LEU A 101 6.08 10.44 22.93
N VAL A 102 7.13 11.26 23.00
CA VAL A 102 7.11 12.50 23.78
C VAL A 102 6.07 13.47 23.23
N SER A 103 6.03 13.66 21.91
CA SER A 103 5.05 14.53 21.26
C SER A 103 3.62 14.07 21.54
N THR A 104 3.37 12.77 21.41
CA THR A 104 2.04 12.20 21.69
C THR A 104 1.65 12.40 23.16
N ALA A 105 2.57 12.13 24.10
CA ALA A 105 2.32 12.30 25.52
C ALA A 105 2.01 13.76 25.89
N LEU A 106 2.77 14.71 25.35
CA LEU A 106 2.54 16.14 25.58
C LEU A 106 1.19 16.59 25.00
N VAL A 107 0.85 16.15 23.79
CA VAL A 107 -0.45 16.48 23.17
C VAL A 107 -1.61 15.91 23.98
N LEU A 108 -1.48 14.67 24.49
CA LEU A 108 -2.50 14.08 25.36
C LEU A 108 -2.65 14.83 26.69
N LEU A 109 -1.54 15.21 27.33
CA LEU A 109 -1.54 15.94 28.60
C LEU A 109 -2.17 17.33 28.48
N VAL A 110 -2.00 18.00 27.35
CA VAL A 110 -2.60 19.33 27.11
C VAL A 110 -4.05 19.22 26.62
N GLY A 111 -4.37 18.20 25.83
CA GLY A 111 -5.67 18.06 25.18
C GLY A 111 -6.77 17.39 26.03
N TYR A 112 -6.40 16.69 27.10
CA TYR A 112 -7.31 16.00 28.02
C TYR A 112 -7.00 16.37 29.47
#